data_AF-A0A5T5C9N9-F1
#
_entry.id   AF-A0A5T5C9N9-F1
#
_cell.length_a   1.000
_cell.length_b   1.000
_cell.length_c   1.000
_cell.angle_alpha   90.00
_cell.angle_beta   90.00
_cell.angle_gamma   90.00
#
_symmetry.space_group_name_H-M   'P 1'
#
loop_
_entity.id
_entity.type
_entity.pdbx_description
1 polymer ?
#
loop_
_entity_poly.entity_id
_entity_poly.type
_entity_poly.pdbx_seq_one_letter_code
_entity_poly.pdbx_strand_id
1 'polypeptide(L)'
;MLKRIKIVTSLLLVLALFGLLQLTSGGLFFNSLKNDKENFTVLQTIRQQQSALNATWVELLQTRNTLNRAGIRWMMDQSNIGSGATVAELMQGATNTLKLTEKNWAQYEALPRDPRQSEAAFLEIKRTYDIYHGALAELIQLLGAGKINEFFDQPTQSYQDAFEKQYMAYMQQNDRLYDIAVEDNNSSYNQAMWVLVSVLIAVLVVIIAVWFGIKLSLIAPMNRLIESIRHIASGDLVKRIDVEGSNEMGQLAENLRHMQSELMRTVGDVRNGANAIYSGASEIAMGNNDLSSRTEQQAASLEESAAAAAALEEQASRLTEAVAVFRIQQQQQRARDVAAVKTPAAVSSPKAAVADGSDNWETF
;
A
#
# COMPACT_ATOMS: atom_id res chain seq x y z
N MET A 1 3.42 20.36 0.43
CA MET A 1 4.57 19.41 0.54
C MET A 1 4.35 18.11 -0.24
N LEU A 2 3.14 17.53 -0.30
CA LEU A 2 2.89 16.22 -0.93
C LEU A 2 3.29 16.11 -2.42
N LYS A 3 3.18 17.18 -3.22
CA LYS A 3 3.55 17.19 -4.65
C LYS A 3 5.05 16.91 -4.95
N ARG A 4 5.92 16.93 -3.94
CA ARG A 4 7.37 16.76 -4.09
C ARG A 4 7.91 15.42 -3.58
N ILE A 5 7.09 14.67 -2.83
CA ILE A 5 7.51 13.40 -2.22
C ILE A 5 7.23 12.27 -3.20
N LYS A 6 8.22 11.41 -3.42
CA LYS A 6 8.07 10.18 -4.20
C LYS A 6 7.09 9.22 -3.53
N ILE A 7 6.28 8.53 -4.31
CA ILE A 7 5.27 7.59 -3.79
C ILE A 7 5.92 6.54 -2.89
N VAL A 8 7.07 6.00 -3.31
CA VAL A 8 7.84 5.00 -2.55
C VAL A 8 8.30 5.55 -1.20
N THR A 9 8.78 6.81 -1.15
CA THR A 9 9.21 7.44 0.09
C THR A 9 8.03 7.63 1.06
N SER A 10 6.85 7.98 0.55
CA SER A 10 5.64 8.08 1.37
C SER A 10 5.22 6.72 1.94
N LEU A 11 5.29 5.65 1.16
CA LEU A 11 4.99 4.29 1.62
C LEU A 11 5.99 3.81 2.68
N LEU A 12 7.29 4.07 2.48
CA LEU A 12 8.32 3.74 3.46
C LEU A 12 8.14 4.50 4.78
N LEU A 13 7.78 5.78 4.73
CA LEU A 13 7.48 6.56 5.93
C LEU A 13 6.29 6.00 6.71
N VAL A 14 5.24 5.56 6.02
CA VAL A 14 4.07 4.93 6.66
C VAL A 14 4.45 3.61 7.32
N LEU A 15 5.24 2.76 6.64
CA LEU A 15 5.73 1.51 7.20
C LEU A 15 6.65 1.74 8.41
N ALA A 16 7.54 2.73 8.33
CA ALA A 16 8.41 3.10 9.45
C ALA A 16 7.59 3.58 10.65
N LEU A 17 6.57 4.41 10.42
CA LEU A 17 5.68 4.90 11.46
C LEU A 17 4.87 3.75 12.09
N PHE A 18 4.38 2.81 11.28
CA PHE A 18 3.70 1.61 11.76
C PHE A 18 4.63 0.73 12.60
N GLY A 19 5.87 0.50 12.13
CA GLY A 19 6.88 -0.26 12.88
C GLY A 19 7.23 0.38 14.22
N LEU A 20 7.37 1.71 14.27
CA LEU A 20 7.64 2.47 15.49
C LEU A 20 6.47 2.37 16.47
N LEU A 21 5.23 2.47 15.97
CA LEU A 21 4.03 2.30 16.76
C LEU A 21 3.91 0.87 17.33
N GLN A 22 4.25 -0.15 16.54
CA GLN A 22 4.25 -1.55 16.99
C GLN A 22 5.35 -1.83 18.03
N LEU A 23 6.55 -1.25 17.88
CA LEU A 23 7.60 -1.34 18.89
C LEU A 23 7.20 -0.66 20.21
N THR A 24 6.58 0.51 20.12
CA THR A 24 6.11 1.25 21.30
C THR A 24 5.02 0.47 22.03
N SER A 25 4.02 -0.02 21.29
CA SER A 25 2.95 -0.87 21.86
C SER A 25 3.51 -2.15 22.46
N GLY A 26 4.45 -2.81 21.78
CA GLY A 26 5.09 -4.04 22.26
C GLY A 26 5.90 -3.81 23.54
N GLY A 27 6.62 -2.68 23.62
CA GLY A 27 7.37 -2.29 24.82
C GLY A 27 6.47 -2.03 26.02
N LEU A 28 5.37 -1.30 25.84
CA LEU A 28 4.38 -1.05 26.90
C LEU A 28 3.72 -2.35 27.37
N PHE A 29 3.34 -3.23 26.43
CA PHE A 29 2.78 -4.55 26.74
C PHE A 29 3.75 -5.41 27.55
N PHE A 30 5.02 -5.48 27.13
CA PHE A 30 6.05 -6.26 27.83
C PHE A 30 6.30 -5.72 29.25
N ASN A 31 6.27 -4.40 29.42
CA ASN A 31 6.41 -3.78 30.74
C ASN A 31 5.22 -4.14 31.67
N SER A 32 3.99 -4.08 31.15
CA SER A 32 2.80 -4.50 31.92
C SER A 32 2.89 -5.97 32.32
N LEU A 33 3.28 -6.86 31.39
CA LEU A 33 3.41 -8.30 31.67
C LEU A 33 4.51 -8.58 32.69
N LYS A 34 5.61 -7.82 32.66
CA LYS A 34 6.67 -7.92 33.66
C LYS A 34 6.15 -7.57 35.05
N ASN A 35 5.43 -6.45 35.18
CA ASN A 35 4.83 -6.03 36.46
C ASN A 35 3.81 -7.06 36.97
N ASP A 36 2.95 -7.59 36.10
CA ASP A 36 1.99 -8.63 36.45
C ASP A 36 2.69 -9.90 36.98
N LYS A 37 3.81 -10.29 36.35
CA LYS A 37 4.60 -11.44 36.80
C LYS A 37 5.26 -11.20 38.17
N GLU A 38 5.77 -10.00 38.42
CA GLU A 38 6.32 -9.61 39.72
C GLU A 38 5.22 -9.63 40.80
N ASN A 39 4.08 -8.98 40.55
CA ASN A 39 2.92 -8.97 41.45
C ASN A 39 2.40 -10.39 41.73
N PHE A 40 2.28 -11.24 40.72
CA PHE A 40 1.86 -12.63 40.90
C PHE A 40 2.84 -13.43 41.77
N THR A 41 4.15 -13.24 41.58
CA THR A 41 5.18 -13.91 42.37
C THR A 41 5.10 -13.50 43.84
N VAL A 42 4.87 -12.21 44.11
CA VAL A 42 4.67 -11.68 45.46
C VAL A 42 3.44 -12.31 46.11
N LEU A 43 2.29 -12.27 45.44
CA LEU A 43 1.04 -12.84 45.95
C LEU A 43 1.18 -14.33 46.25
N GLN A 44 1.87 -15.08 45.37
CA GLN A 44 2.15 -16.49 45.58
C GLN A 44 3.03 -16.72 46.81
N THR A 45 4.09 -15.93 46.99
CA THR A 45 5.00 -16.03 48.14
C THR A 45 4.26 -15.70 49.45
N ILE A 46 3.50 -14.60 49.50
CA ILE A 46 2.71 -14.21 50.68
C ILE A 46 1.74 -15.33 51.07
N ARG A 47 1.02 -15.90 50.09
CA ARG A 47 0.08 -17.00 50.33
C ARG A 47 0.78 -18.25 50.89
N GLN A 48 1.95 -18.60 50.35
CA GLN A 48 2.73 -19.74 50.85
C GLN A 48 3.20 -19.52 52.28
N GLN A 49 3.68 -18.32 52.59
CA GLN A 49 4.10 -17.95 53.95
C GLN A 49 2.92 -17.98 54.92
N GLN A 50 1.77 -17.40 54.56
CA GLN A 50 0.56 -17.44 55.37
C GLN A 50 0.10 -18.88 55.60
N SER A 51 0.08 -19.72 54.56
CA SER A 51 -0.32 -21.13 54.71
C SER A 51 0.59 -21.90 55.67
N ALA A 52 1.91 -21.73 55.56
CA ALA A 52 2.88 -22.40 56.42
C ALA A 52 2.76 -21.91 57.87
N LEU A 53 2.69 -20.59 58.08
CA LEU A 53 2.59 -19.99 59.40
C LEU A 53 1.23 -20.29 60.07
N ASN A 54 0.13 -20.30 59.31
CA ASN A 54 -1.18 -20.70 59.81
C ASN A 54 -1.19 -22.16 60.27
N ALA A 55 -0.55 -23.06 59.51
CA ALA A 55 -0.40 -24.46 59.91
C ALA A 55 0.38 -24.56 61.22
N THR A 56 1.54 -23.89 61.33
CA THR A 56 2.33 -23.80 62.56
C THR A 56 1.48 -23.32 63.75
N TRP A 57 0.73 -22.23 63.58
CA TRP A 57 -0.11 -21.68 64.65
C TRP A 57 -1.18 -22.68 65.12
N VAL A 58 -1.91 -23.28 64.19
CA VAL A 58 -2.96 -24.27 64.49
C VAL A 58 -2.37 -25.49 65.18
N GLU A 59 -1.21 -25.97 64.73
CA GLU A 59 -0.54 -27.16 65.30
C GLU A 59 0.01 -26.90 66.71
N LEU A 60 0.52 -25.70 66.99
CA LEU A 60 0.90 -25.29 68.35
C LEU A 60 -0.32 -25.28 69.29
N LEU A 61 -1.43 -24.69 68.86
CA LEU A 61 -2.68 -24.68 69.62
C LEU A 61 -3.21 -26.11 69.86
N GLN A 62 -3.15 -26.98 68.85
CA GLN A 62 -3.55 -28.38 68.96
C GLN A 62 -2.64 -29.16 69.91
N THR A 63 -1.33 -28.91 69.86
CA THR A 63 -0.36 -29.49 70.79
C THR A 63 -0.68 -29.08 72.22
N ARG A 64 -0.86 -27.78 72.48
CA ARG A 64 -1.25 -27.27 73.80
C ARG A 64 -2.56 -27.87 74.29
N ASN A 65 -3.59 -27.92 73.43
CA ASN A 65 -4.88 -28.52 73.79
C ASN A 65 -4.73 -30.00 74.14
N THR A 66 -3.94 -30.75 73.38
CA THR A 66 -3.68 -32.17 73.62
C THR A 66 -2.92 -32.39 74.93
N LEU A 67 -1.96 -31.53 75.25
CA LEU A 67 -1.24 -31.54 76.53
C LEU A 67 -2.16 -31.24 77.71
N ASN A 68 -3.04 -30.24 77.60
CA ASN A 68 -4.05 -29.96 78.62
C ASN A 68 -4.96 -31.18 78.83
N ARG A 69 -5.40 -31.84 77.75
CA ARG A 69 -6.17 -33.09 77.85
C ARG A 69 -5.37 -34.21 78.53
N ALA A 70 -4.07 -34.33 78.26
CA ALA A 70 -3.20 -35.30 78.90
C ALA A 70 -3.04 -35.03 80.41
N GLY A 71 -2.88 -33.77 80.80
CA GLY A 71 -2.84 -33.35 82.21
C GLY A 71 -4.16 -33.62 82.95
N ILE A 72 -5.31 -33.32 82.33
CA ILE A 72 -6.63 -33.64 82.89
C ILE A 72 -6.81 -35.15 83.00
N ARG A 73 -6.43 -35.91 81.96
CA ARG A 73 -6.49 -37.38 81.97
C ARG A 73 -5.66 -37.97 83.11
N TRP A 74 -4.46 -37.45 83.33
CA TRP A 74 -3.60 -37.88 84.44
C TRP A 74 -4.26 -37.66 85.80
N MET A 75 -4.91 -36.52 86.02
CA MET A 75 -5.66 -36.25 87.26
C MET A 75 -6.87 -37.20 87.41
N MET A 76 -7.58 -37.50 86.33
CA MET A 76 -8.70 -38.45 86.35
C MET A 76 -8.28 -39.89 86.63
N ASP A 77 -7.12 -40.31 86.11
CA ASP A 77 -6.57 -41.65 86.37
C ASP A 77 -6.23 -41.86 87.85
N GLN A 78 -5.88 -40.81 88.62
CA GLN A 78 -5.68 -40.92 90.07
C GLN A 78 -6.95 -41.33 90.84
N SER A 79 -8.12 -40.87 90.37
CA SER A 79 -9.41 -41.24 90.96
C SER A 79 -10.04 -42.46 90.28
N ASN A 80 -9.30 -43.12 89.38
CA ASN A 80 -9.74 -44.28 88.60
C ASN A 80 -11.03 -44.04 87.77
N ILE A 81 -11.24 -42.79 87.31
CA ILE A 81 -12.40 -42.35 86.52
C ILE A 81 -12.04 -41.96 85.07
N GLY A 82 -10.77 -42.09 84.67
CA GLY A 82 -10.30 -41.75 83.34
C GLY A 82 -10.92 -42.61 82.24
N SER A 83 -11.28 -41.98 81.11
CA SER A 83 -11.81 -42.65 79.93
C SER A 83 -11.26 -42.04 78.64
N GLY A 84 -11.42 -42.74 77.51
CA GLY A 84 -10.90 -42.31 76.21
C GLY A 84 -9.39 -42.51 76.07
N ALA A 85 -8.73 -41.65 75.29
CA ALA A 85 -7.29 -41.72 75.03
C ALA A 85 -6.47 -41.57 76.32
N THR A 86 -5.50 -42.45 76.50
CA THR A 86 -4.59 -42.50 77.65
C THR A 86 -3.62 -41.31 77.66
N VAL A 87 -3.00 -41.05 78.82
CA VAL A 87 -1.93 -40.05 78.92
C VAL A 87 -0.84 -40.32 77.89
N ALA A 88 -0.39 -41.58 77.74
CA ALA A 88 0.65 -41.96 76.78
C ALA A 88 0.25 -41.69 75.32
N GLU A 89 -0.99 -42.01 74.93
CA GLU A 89 -1.49 -41.75 73.57
C GLU A 89 -1.61 -40.24 73.29
N LEU A 90 -2.11 -39.47 74.24
CA LEU A 90 -2.21 -38.01 74.12
C LEU A 90 -0.82 -37.37 74.05
N MET A 91 0.12 -37.84 74.86
CA MET A 91 1.52 -37.40 74.85
C MET A 91 2.21 -37.70 73.51
N GLN A 92 1.98 -38.89 72.96
CA GLN A 92 2.48 -39.24 71.63
C GLN A 92 1.85 -38.36 70.54
N GLY A 93 0.54 -38.09 70.64
CA GLY A 93 -0.17 -37.19 69.75
C GLY A 93 0.40 -35.78 69.78
N ALA A 94 0.58 -35.20 70.97
CA ALA A 94 1.20 -33.89 71.16
C ALA A 94 2.62 -33.84 70.58
N THR A 95 3.44 -34.87 70.83
CA THR A 95 4.80 -34.96 70.28
C THR A 95 4.81 -35.01 68.75
N ASN A 96 3.88 -35.75 68.15
CA ASN A 96 3.78 -35.84 66.70
C ASN A 96 3.32 -34.52 66.06
N THR A 97 2.34 -33.84 66.66
CA THR A 97 1.87 -32.52 66.20
C THR A 97 2.97 -31.46 66.36
N LEU A 98 3.75 -31.51 67.44
CA LEU A 98 4.88 -30.59 67.64
C LEU A 98 5.99 -30.81 66.58
N LYS A 99 6.31 -32.06 66.23
CA LYS A 99 7.22 -32.35 65.11
C LYS A 99 6.70 -31.87 63.76
N LEU A 100 5.39 -31.95 63.54
CA LEU A 100 4.77 -31.41 62.33
C LEU A 100 4.89 -29.88 62.29
N THR A 101 4.72 -29.24 63.45
CA THR A 101 4.93 -27.79 63.64
C THR A 101 6.35 -27.39 63.22
N GLU A 102 7.38 -28.11 63.67
CA GLU A 102 8.78 -27.86 63.32
C GLU A 102 8.99 -27.91 61.79
N LYS A 103 8.36 -28.88 61.11
CA LYS A 103 8.43 -29.00 59.65
C LYS A 103 7.79 -27.80 58.95
N ASN A 104 6.59 -27.41 59.34
CA ASN A 104 5.88 -26.28 58.72
C ASN A 104 6.57 -24.94 59.03
N TRP A 105 7.14 -24.81 60.22
CA TRP A 105 7.95 -23.66 60.60
C TRP A 105 9.23 -23.57 59.75
N ALA A 106 9.95 -24.67 59.58
CA ALA A 106 11.14 -24.72 58.72
C ALA A 106 10.80 -24.36 57.25
N GLN A 107 9.63 -24.78 56.77
CA GLN A 107 9.13 -24.36 55.46
C GLN A 107 8.87 -22.85 55.41
N TYR A 108 8.21 -22.29 56.42
CA TYR A 108 8.00 -20.84 56.53
C TYR A 108 9.33 -20.07 56.52
N GLU A 109 10.34 -20.52 57.28
CA GLU A 109 11.65 -19.86 57.35
C GLU A 109 12.42 -19.87 56.03
N ALA A 110 12.27 -20.95 55.25
CA ALA A 110 12.94 -21.13 53.97
C ALA A 110 12.29 -20.36 52.81
N LEU A 111 11.06 -19.87 52.98
CA LEU A 111 10.38 -19.11 51.93
C LEU A 111 11.07 -17.76 51.70
N PRO A 112 11.21 -17.33 50.43
CA PRO A 112 11.74 -16.01 50.12
C PRO A 112 10.85 -14.93 50.73
N ARG A 113 11.45 -13.80 51.11
CA ARG A 113 10.73 -12.65 51.69
C ARG A 113 10.64 -11.53 50.67
N ASP A 114 9.51 -10.87 50.63
CA ASP A 114 9.34 -9.66 49.83
C ASP A 114 10.14 -8.51 50.49
N PRO A 115 10.86 -7.67 49.72
CA PRO A 115 11.60 -6.52 50.27
C PRO A 115 10.76 -5.54 51.10
N ARG A 116 9.44 -5.52 50.92
CA ARG A 116 8.49 -4.69 51.67
C ARG A 116 8.09 -5.29 53.02
N GLN A 117 8.43 -6.56 53.27
CA GLN A 117 8.19 -7.21 54.57
C GLN A 117 9.24 -6.75 55.59
N SER A 118 8.82 -6.61 56.84
CA SER A 118 9.72 -6.14 57.91
C SER A 118 10.58 -7.29 58.41
N GLU A 119 11.90 -7.17 58.27
CA GLU A 119 12.85 -8.13 58.85
C GLU A 119 12.74 -8.19 60.38
N ALA A 120 12.50 -7.05 61.03
CA ALA A 120 12.29 -6.99 62.47
C ALA A 120 11.03 -7.77 62.90
N ALA A 121 9.94 -7.67 62.14
CA ALA A 121 8.73 -8.45 62.41
C ALA A 121 8.98 -9.95 62.27
N PHE A 122 9.73 -10.37 61.24
CA PHE A 122 10.11 -11.78 61.08
C PHE A 122 10.93 -12.29 62.27
N LEU A 123 11.96 -11.55 62.70
CA LEU A 123 12.79 -11.94 63.85
C LEU A 123 11.97 -12.04 65.14
N GLU A 124 11.00 -11.16 65.33
CA GLU A 124 10.16 -11.16 66.53
C GLU A 124 9.13 -12.30 66.52
N ILE A 125 8.56 -12.66 65.36
CA ILE A 125 7.75 -13.88 65.21
C ILE A 125 8.60 -15.11 65.52
N LYS A 126 9.83 -15.18 64.99
CA LYS A 126 10.74 -16.29 65.26
C LYS A 126 11.04 -16.42 66.76
N ARG A 127 11.39 -15.32 67.41
CA ARG A 127 11.67 -15.28 68.85
C ARG A 127 10.47 -15.79 69.68
N THR A 128 9.28 -15.32 69.35
CA THR A 128 8.06 -15.72 70.08
C THR A 128 7.62 -17.15 69.76
N TYR A 129 7.86 -17.62 68.53
CA TYR A 129 7.72 -19.02 68.14
C TYR A 129 8.64 -19.91 68.97
N ASP A 130 9.95 -19.62 69.02
CA ASP A 130 10.94 -20.43 69.72
C ASP A 130 10.60 -20.56 71.22
N ILE A 131 10.13 -19.48 71.85
CA ILE A 131 9.68 -19.47 73.25
C ILE A 131 8.44 -20.35 73.42
N TYR A 132 7.41 -20.18 72.59
CA TYR A 132 6.17 -20.92 72.75
C TYR A 132 6.36 -22.42 72.43
N HIS A 133 7.05 -22.73 71.33
CA HIS A 133 7.44 -24.08 70.95
C HIS A 133 8.28 -24.75 72.05
N GLY A 134 9.30 -24.06 72.56
CA GLY A 134 10.14 -24.53 73.66
C GLY A 134 9.35 -24.82 74.93
N ALA A 135 8.38 -23.96 75.27
CA ALA A 135 7.49 -24.17 76.40
C ALA A 135 6.61 -25.42 76.23
N LEU A 136 6.06 -25.67 75.03
CA LEU A 136 5.29 -26.89 74.75
C LEU A 136 6.16 -28.16 74.80
N ALA A 137 7.40 -28.08 74.32
CA ALA A 137 8.37 -29.17 74.44
C ALA A 137 8.71 -29.45 75.92
N GLU A 138 8.87 -28.41 76.72
CA GLU A 138 9.08 -28.52 78.17
C GLU A 138 7.85 -29.17 78.85
N LEU A 139 6.62 -28.77 78.51
CA LEU A 139 5.41 -29.42 79.04
C LEU A 139 5.36 -30.91 78.72
N ILE A 140 5.80 -31.33 77.53
CA ILE A 140 5.92 -32.75 77.17
C ILE A 140 6.92 -33.44 78.13
N GLN A 141 8.08 -32.83 78.36
CA GLN A 141 9.08 -33.40 79.27
C GLN A 141 8.60 -33.47 80.71
N LEU A 142 7.97 -32.41 81.22
CA LEU A 142 7.45 -32.33 82.59
C LEU A 142 6.38 -33.39 82.84
N LEU A 143 5.40 -33.52 81.93
CA LEU A 143 4.34 -34.51 82.03
C LEU A 143 4.88 -35.94 81.89
N GLY A 144 5.84 -36.17 80.99
CA GLY A 144 6.53 -37.45 80.84
C GLY A 144 7.38 -37.86 82.05
N ALA A 145 7.93 -36.89 82.78
CA ALA A 145 8.67 -37.09 84.02
C ALA A 145 7.77 -37.17 85.27
N GLY A 146 6.46 -37.03 85.13
CA GLY A 146 5.50 -37.01 86.25
C GLY A 146 5.56 -35.73 87.11
N LYS A 147 6.20 -34.66 86.63
CA LYS A 147 6.34 -33.36 87.30
C LYS A 147 5.11 -32.48 87.08
N ILE A 148 3.97 -32.92 87.60
CA ILE A 148 2.67 -32.33 87.28
C ILE A 148 2.47 -30.92 87.83
N ASN A 149 3.03 -30.61 89.01
CA ASN A 149 2.95 -29.26 89.56
C ASN A 149 3.67 -28.26 88.63
N GLU A 150 4.91 -28.59 88.23
CA GLU A 150 5.69 -27.78 87.27
C GLU A 150 4.96 -27.64 85.92
N PHE A 151 4.26 -28.69 85.46
CA PHE A 151 3.45 -28.65 84.24
C PHE A 151 2.31 -27.60 84.33
N PHE A 152 1.61 -27.51 85.46
CA PHE A 152 0.53 -26.54 85.65
C PHE A 152 1.03 -25.14 86.01
N ASP A 153 2.21 -25.03 86.61
CA ASP A 153 2.82 -23.76 87.02
C ASP A 153 3.42 -22.98 85.83
N GLN A 154 3.70 -23.64 84.70
CA GLN A 154 4.28 -22.98 83.53
C GLN A 154 3.32 -21.89 82.98
N PRO A 155 3.79 -20.65 82.75
CA PRO A 155 2.96 -19.56 82.25
C PRO A 155 2.71 -19.64 80.73
N THR A 156 2.32 -20.81 80.22
CA THR A 156 2.18 -21.09 78.77
C THR A 156 1.24 -20.13 78.06
N GLN A 157 0.21 -19.62 78.76
CA GLN A 157 -0.71 -18.64 78.19
C GLN A 157 0.01 -17.36 77.74
N SER A 158 0.95 -16.84 78.54
CA SER A 158 1.69 -15.64 78.19
C SER A 158 2.57 -15.84 76.95
N TYR A 159 3.12 -17.05 76.77
CA TYR A 159 3.93 -17.38 75.59
C TYR A 159 3.06 -17.50 74.34
N GLN A 160 1.89 -18.12 74.47
CA GLN A 160 0.89 -18.18 73.41
C GLN A 160 0.46 -16.77 72.99
N ASP A 161 0.07 -15.92 73.94
CA ASP A 161 -0.41 -14.55 73.68
C ASP A 161 0.68 -13.70 72.99
N ALA A 162 1.94 -13.89 73.38
CA ALA A 162 3.07 -13.20 72.76
C ALA A 162 3.25 -13.61 71.29
N PHE A 163 3.16 -14.91 70.97
CA PHE A 163 3.24 -15.38 69.59
C PHE A 163 2.00 -14.96 68.79
N GLU A 164 0.80 -15.08 69.35
CA GLU A 164 -0.45 -14.66 68.71
C GLU A 164 -0.42 -13.20 68.29
N LYS A 165 0.07 -12.32 69.18
CA LYS A 165 0.20 -10.89 68.87
C LYS A 165 1.07 -10.65 67.63
N GLN A 166 2.21 -11.35 67.52
CA GLN A 166 3.12 -11.18 66.38
C GLN A 166 2.58 -11.84 65.12
N TYR A 167 1.93 -13.00 65.25
CA TYR A 167 1.21 -13.66 64.17
C TYR A 167 0.12 -12.74 63.57
N MET A 168 -0.71 -12.12 64.41
CA MET A 168 -1.78 -11.21 63.94
C MET A 168 -1.21 -9.95 63.29
N ALA A 169 -0.15 -9.37 63.86
CA ALA A 169 0.53 -8.22 63.26
C ALA A 169 1.11 -8.54 61.87
N TYR A 170 1.68 -9.74 61.72
CA TYR A 170 2.21 -10.23 60.45
C TYR A 170 1.12 -10.53 59.42
N MET A 171 0.00 -11.15 59.82
CA MET A 171 -1.16 -11.34 58.95
C MET A 171 -1.67 -9.98 58.44
N GLN A 172 -1.84 -9.01 59.34
CA GLN A 172 -2.30 -7.66 58.95
C GLN A 172 -1.30 -6.95 58.01
N GLN A 173 0.00 -7.11 58.22
CA GLN A 173 1.01 -6.56 57.30
C GLN A 173 0.90 -7.20 55.91
N ASN A 174 0.77 -8.52 55.85
CA ASN A 174 0.68 -9.26 54.61
C ASN A 174 -0.63 -9.00 53.86
N ASP A 175 -1.75 -8.81 54.57
CA ASP A 175 -3.04 -8.44 53.97
C ASP A 175 -2.95 -7.06 53.31
N ARG A 176 -2.28 -6.08 53.95
CA ARG A 176 -2.03 -4.78 53.31
C ARG A 176 -1.17 -4.90 52.06
N LEU A 177 -0.13 -5.74 52.08
CA LEU A 177 0.71 -5.98 50.91
C LEU A 177 -0.07 -6.69 49.78
N TYR A 178 -0.96 -7.60 50.15
CA TYR A 178 -1.88 -8.27 49.24
C TYR A 178 -2.82 -7.26 48.59
N ASP A 179 -3.46 -6.39 49.37
CA ASP A 179 -4.37 -5.34 48.88
C ASP A 179 -3.66 -4.38 47.93
N ILE A 180 -2.45 -3.92 48.29
CA ILE A 180 -1.63 -3.06 47.42
C ILE A 180 -1.30 -3.77 46.11
N ALA A 181 -0.89 -5.04 46.15
CA ALA A 181 -0.57 -5.80 44.94
C ALA A 181 -1.79 -6.04 44.04
N VAL A 182 -2.98 -6.24 44.62
CA VAL A 182 -4.23 -6.38 43.88
C VAL A 182 -4.67 -5.04 43.27
N GLU A 183 -4.58 -3.95 44.01
CA GLU A 183 -4.91 -2.60 43.53
C GLU A 183 -3.96 -2.15 42.42
N ASP A 184 -2.66 -2.40 42.58
CA ASP A 184 -1.64 -2.13 41.56
C ASP A 184 -1.86 -2.96 40.29
N ASN A 185 -2.26 -4.23 40.43
CA ASN A 185 -2.63 -5.09 39.31
C ASN A 185 -3.89 -4.58 38.57
N ASN A 186 -4.90 -4.12 39.31
CA ASN A 186 -6.11 -3.56 38.70
C ASN A 186 -5.85 -2.21 38.00
N SER A 187 -4.98 -1.38 38.59
CA SER A 187 -4.50 -0.14 37.95
C SER A 187 -3.72 -0.44 36.68
N SER A 188 -2.80 -1.42 36.72
CA SER A 188 -2.02 -1.87 35.56
C SER A 188 -2.91 -2.40 34.43
N TYR A 189 -3.96 -3.17 34.77
CA TYR A 189 -4.97 -3.61 33.81
C TYR A 189 -5.69 -2.44 33.13
N ASN A 190 -6.15 -1.45 33.90
CA ASN A 190 -6.81 -0.26 33.36
C ASN A 190 -5.86 0.56 32.47
N GLN A 191 -4.59 0.69 32.86
CA GLN A 191 -3.58 1.35 32.05
C GLN A 191 -3.33 0.60 30.73
N ALA A 192 -3.25 -0.73 30.77
CA ALA A 192 -3.10 -1.55 29.57
C ALA A 192 -4.30 -1.37 28.61
N MET A 193 -5.52 -1.27 29.15
CA MET A 193 -6.72 -0.98 28.35
C MET A 193 -6.64 0.40 27.67
N TRP A 194 -6.22 1.45 28.39
CA TRP A 194 -6.04 2.79 27.80
C TRP A 194 -4.94 2.82 26.74
N VAL A 195 -3.82 2.13 26.95
CA VAL A 195 -2.77 1.97 25.95
C VAL A 195 -3.34 1.29 24.70
N LEU A 196 -4.10 0.19 24.84
CA LEU A 196 -4.73 -0.50 23.72
C LEU A 196 -5.67 0.42 22.93
N VAL A 197 -6.55 1.15 23.62
CA VAL A 197 -7.47 2.09 22.98
C VAL A 197 -6.70 3.21 22.25
N SER A 198 -5.65 3.76 22.87
CA SER A 198 -4.83 4.81 22.26
C SER A 198 -4.09 4.33 21.00
N VAL A 199 -3.56 3.10 21.03
CA VAL A 199 -2.91 2.46 19.89
C VAL A 199 -3.92 2.20 18.77
N LEU A 200 -5.13 1.73 19.09
CA LEU A 200 -6.21 1.51 18.13
C LEU A 200 -6.59 2.83 17.43
N ILE A 201 -6.78 3.91 18.20
CA ILE A 201 -7.08 5.24 17.66
C ILE A 201 -5.94 5.74 16.77
N ALA A 202 -4.70 5.59 17.21
CA ALA A 202 -3.53 6.00 16.42
C ALA A 202 -3.45 5.24 15.09
N VAL A 203 -3.69 3.92 15.10
CA VAL A 203 -3.76 3.11 13.87
C VAL A 203 -4.87 3.60 12.95
N LEU A 204 -6.07 3.88 13.47
CA LEU A 204 -7.18 4.41 12.67
C LEU A 204 -6.83 5.77 12.03
N VAL A 205 -6.21 6.67 12.79
CA VAL A 205 -5.76 7.97 12.28
C VAL A 205 -4.73 7.79 11.15
N VAL A 206 -3.78 6.87 11.31
CA VAL A 206 -2.79 6.55 10.27
C VAL A 206 -3.46 5.98 9.03
N ILE A 207 -4.40 5.05 9.17
CA ILE A 207 -5.16 4.50 8.04
C ILE A 207 -5.90 5.60 7.27
N ILE A 208 -6.58 6.50 7.98
CA ILE A 208 -7.31 7.62 7.37
C ILE A 208 -6.34 8.58 6.68
N ALA A 209 -5.21 8.91 7.32
CA ALA A 209 -4.18 9.77 6.75
C ALA A 209 -3.55 9.17 5.47
N VAL A 210 -3.26 7.87 5.48
CA VAL A 210 -2.74 7.13 4.33
C VAL A 210 -3.76 7.10 3.21
N TRP A 211 -5.02 6.78 3.49
CA TRP A 211 -6.09 6.77 2.50
C TRP A 211 -6.23 8.14 1.83
N PHE A 212 -6.25 9.21 2.62
CA PHE A 212 -6.32 10.58 2.11
C PHE A 212 -5.07 10.96 1.30
N GLY A 213 -3.89 10.56 1.78
CA GLY A 213 -2.60 10.76 1.10
C GLY A 213 -2.52 10.07 -0.25
N ILE A 214 -2.94 8.79 -0.34
CA ILE A 214 -3.00 8.03 -1.60
C ILE A 214 -4.02 8.64 -2.56
N LYS A 215 -5.20 9.01 -2.06
CA LYS A 215 -6.26 9.65 -2.86
C LYS A 215 -5.76 10.92 -3.54
N LEU A 216 -5.05 11.78 -2.80
CA LEU A 216 -4.56 13.07 -3.31
C LEU A 216 -3.26 12.95 -4.13
N SER A 217 -2.33 12.11 -3.69
CA SER A 217 -1.00 12.03 -4.31
C SER A 217 -0.94 11.10 -5.52
N LEU A 218 -1.84 10.11 -5.61
CA LEU A 218 -1.78 9.05 -6.61
C LEU A 218 -3.08 8.99 -7.43
N ILE A 219 -4.23 8.75 -6.78
CA ILE A 219 -5.49 8.49 -7.50
C ILE A 219 -5.98 9.71 -8.28
N ALA A 220 -6.03 10.88 -7.66
CA ALA A 220 -6.51 12.11 -8.31
C ALA A 220 -5.66 12.52 -9.54
N PRO A 221 -4.32 12.64 -9.46
CA PRO A 221 -3.51 12.98 -10.63
C PRO A 221 -3.52 11.88 -11.70
N MET A 222 -3.53 10.61 -11.31
CA MET A 222 -3.64 9.49 -12.26
C MET A 222 -4.94 9.58 -13.08
N ASN A 223 -6.08 9.86 -12.45
CA ASN A 223 -7.34 10.03 -13.16
C ASN A 223 -7.31 11.19 -14.16
N ARG A 224 -6.65 12.31 -13.82
CA ARG A 224 -6.46 13.44 -14.74
C ARG A 224 -5.57 13.09 -15.95
N LEU A 225 -4.52 12.29 -15.73
CA LEU A 225 -3.66 11.82 -16.82
C LEU A 225 -4.40 10.84 -17.73
N ILE A 226 -5.19 9.92 -17.16
CA ILE A 226 -6.05 9.01 -17.94
C ILE A 226 -7.05 9.80 -18.80
N GLU A 227 -7.67 10.84 -18.24
CA GLU A 227 -8.58 11.72 -18.98
C GLU A 227 -7.86 12.46 -20.12
N SER A 228 -6.65 12.97 -19.86
CA SER A 228 -5.82 13.62 -20.89
C SER A 228 -5.44 12.66 -22.03
N ILE A 229 -5.08 11.42 -21.70
CA ILE A 229 -4.83 10.37 -22.70
C ILE A 229 -6.08 10.11 -23.55
N ARG A 230 -7.28 10.07 -22.94
CA ARG A 230 -8.54 9.88 -23.70
C ARG A 230 -8.77 11.03 -24.70
N HIS A 231 -8.49 12.27 -24.31
CA HIS A 231 -8.60 13.42 -25.21
C HIS A 231 -7.63 13.31 -26.39
N ILE A 232 -6.35 13.01 -26.12
CA ILE A 232 -5.33 12.79 -27.16
C ILE A 232 -5.75 11.66 -28.11
N ALA A 233 -6.24 10.54 -27.56
CA ALA A 233 -6.70 9.40 -28.35
C ALA A 233 -7.92 9.73 -29.23
N SER A 234 -8.78 10.66 -28.80
CA SER A 234 -9.90 11.17 -29.61
C SER A 234 -9.50 12.23 -30.64
N GLY A 235 -8.22 12.61 -30.72
CA GLY A 235 -7.71 13.64 -31.62
C GLY A 235 -7.80 15.08 -31.10
N ASP A 236 -8.26 15.28 -29.86
CA ASP A 236 -8.25 16.57 -29.19
C ASP A 236 -6.90 16.80 -28.51
N LEU A 237 -6.01 17.50 -29.22
CA LEU A 237 -4.67 17.84 -28.76
C LEU A 237 -4.60 19.21 -28.07
N VAL A 238 -5.71 19.93 -27.91
CA VAL A 238 -5.70 21.33 -27.42
C VAL A 238 -5.77 21.39 -25.88
N LYS A 239 -6.38 20.40 -25.22
CA LYS A 239 -6.47 20.37 -23.75
C LYS A 239 -5.08 20.27 -23.11
N ARG A 240 -4.84 21.13 -22.11
CA ARG A 240 -3.57 21.15 -21.36
C ARG A 240 -3.53 20.04 -20.31
N ILE A 241 -2.39 19.38 -20.20
CA ILE A 241 -2.11 18.40 -19.14
C ILE A 241 -1.68 19.14 -17.87
N ASP A 242 -2.66 19.43 -17.00
CA ASP A 242 -2.47 20.16 -15.74
C ASP A 242 -2.19 19.22 -14.55
N VAL A 243 -1.02 18.60 -14.59
CA VAL A 243 -0.45 17.84 -13.48
C VAL A 243 0.92 18.41 -13.17
N GLU A 244 1.00 19.10 -12.04
CA GLU A 244 2.21 19.69 -11.48
C GLU A 244 2.78 18.81 -10.36
N GLY A 245 4.08 18.57 -10.38
CA GLY A 245 4.79 17.84 -9.34
C GLY A 245 6.16 17.41 -9.80
N SER A 246 7.06 17.11 -8.86
CA SER A 246 8.39 16.54 -9.15
C SER A 246 8.46 15.04 -8.83
N ASN A 247 7.31 14.43 -8.49
CA ASN A 247 7.17 13.01 -8.22
C ASN A 247 6.92 12.22 -9.52
N GLU A 248 6.70 10.92 -9.38
CA GLU A 248 6.49 10.00 -10.50
C GLU A 248 5.30 10.42 -11.40
N MET A 249 4.25 11.00 -10.82
CA MET A 249 3.10 11.53 -11.57
C MET A 249 3.46 12.78 -12.38
N GLY A 250 4.32 13.65 -11.84
CA GLY A 250 4.84 14.80 -12.58
C GLY A 250 5.74 14.42 -13.74
N GLN A 251 6.58 13.39 -13.55
CA GLN A 251 7.41 12.83 -14.64
C GLN A 251 6.54 12.20 -15.73
N LEU A 252 5.51 11.45 -15.35
CA LEU A 252 4.55 10.88 -16.29
C LEU A 252 3.81 11.98 -17.07
N ALA A 253 3.38 13.05 -16.40
CA ALA A 253 2.74 14.20 -17.02
C ALA A 253 3.66 14.91 -18.03
N GLU A 254 4.95 15.05 -17.72
CA GLU A 254 5.93 15.66 -18.61
C GLU A 254 6.13 14.83 -19.88
N ASN A 255 6.29 13.51 -19.75
CA ASN A 255 6.39 12.61 -20.89
C ASN A 255 5.12 12.65 -21.77
N LEU A 256 3.94 12.76 -21.14
CA LEU A 256 2.66 12.94 -21.83
C LEU A 256 2.56 14.27 -22.58
N ARG A 257 3.06 15.38 -22.00
CA ARG A 257 3.16 16.69 -22.68
C ARG A 257 4.08 16.63 -23.89
N HIS A 258 5.24 15.98 -23.74
CA HIS A 258 6.18 15.79 -24.85
C HIS A 258 5.53 15.00 -26.00
N MET A 259 4.84 13.90 -25.69
CA MET A 259 4.10 13.11 -26.69
C MET A 259 2.99 13.93 -27.37
N GLN A 260 2.21 14.70 -26.61
CA GLN A 260 1.18 15.59 -27.15
C GLN A 260 1.77 16.64 -28.12
N SER A 261 2.92 17.22 -27.77
CA SER A 261 3.63 18.20 -28.61
C SER A 261 4.08 17.62 -29.95
N GLU A 262 4.69 16.43 -29.94
CA GLU A 262 5.13 15.77 -31.18
C GLU A 262 3.94 15.36 -32.07
N LEU A 263 2.83 14.92 -31.48
CA LEU A 263 1.58 14.66 -32.22
C LEU A 263 1.02 15.93 -32.85
N MET A 264 0.98 17.05 -32.11
CA MET A 264 0.53 18.34 -32.66
C MET A 264 1.39 18.78 -33.84
N ARG A 265 2.72 18.62 -33.74
CA ARG A 265 3.65 18.93 -34.83
C ARG A 265 3.35 18.07 -36.06
N THR A 266 3.25 16.76 -35.88
CA THR A 266 2.97 15.81 -36.96
C THR A 266 1.65 16.12 -37.67
N VAL A 267 0.57 16.38 -36.91
CA VAL A 267 -0.74 16.75 -37.48
C VAL A 267 -0.66 18.10 -38.20
N GLY A 268 0.09 19.06 -37.65
CA GLY A 268 0.35 20.36 -38.28
C GLY A 268 1.05 20.22 -39.62
N ASP A 269 2.11 19.40 -39.68
CA ASP A 269 2.87 19.13 -40.90
C ASP A 269 2.00 18.44 -41.96
N VAL A 270 1.19 17.46 -41.56
CA VAL A 270 0.22 16.80 -42.46
C VAL A 270 -0.81 17.79 -43.00
N ARG A 271 -1.36 18.67 -42.16
CA ARG A 271 -2.31 19.70 -42.59
C ARG A 271 -1.69 20.70 -43.55
N ASN A 272 -0.46 21.14 -43.28
CA ASN A 272 0.28 22.05 -44.15
C ASN A 272 0.57 21.39 -45.50
N GLY A 273 1.00 20.13 -45.50
CA GLY A 273 1.18 19.32 -46.72
C GLY A 273 -0.12 19.18 -47.51
N ALA A 274 -1.24 18.88 -46.85
CA ALA A 274 -2.55 18.79 -47.49
C ALA A 274 -3.00 20.12 -48.11
N ASN A 275 -2.77 21.25 -47.43
CA ASN A 275 -3.07 22.58 -47.97
C ASN A 275 -2.20 22.93 -49.19
N ALA A 276 -0.92 22.55 -49.17
CA ALA A 276 -0.02 22.72 -50.31
C ALA A 276 -0.47 21.86 -51.51
N ILE A 277 -0.85 20.60 -51.26
CA ILE A 277 -1.42 19.71 -52.30
C ILE A 277 -2.72 20.30 -52.86
N TYR A 278 -3.62 20.78 -52.01
CA TYR A 278 -4.89 21.39 -52.44
C TYR A 278 -4.64 22.63 -53.31
N SER A 279 -3.73 23.51 -52.89
CA SER A 279 -3.37 24.71 -53.65
C SER A 279 -2.75 24.34 -54.99
N GLY A 280 -1.81 23.40 -55.02
CA GLY A 280 -1.20 22.91 -56.26
C GLY A 280 -2.21 22.22 -57.19
N ALA A 281 -3.17 21.46 -56.64
CA ALA A 281 -4.25 20.86 -57.42
C ALA A 281 -5.17 21.93 -58.03
N SER A 282 -5.46 23.01 -57.30
CA SER A 282 -6.23 24.15 -57.82
C SER A 282 -5.48 24.88 -58.94
N GLU A 283 -4.17 25.06 -58.80
CA GLU A 283 -3.33 25.67 -59.83
C GLU A 283 -3.26 24.80 -61.09
N ILE A 284 -3.10 23.48 -60.93
CA ILE A 284 -3.17 22.52 -62.04
C ILE A 284 -4.53 22.59 -62.72
N ALA A 285 -5.63 22.64 -61.97
CA ALA A 285 -6.98 22.72 -62.55
C ALA A 285 -7.18 24.01 -63.37
N MET A 286 -6.70 25.15 -62.86
CA MET A 286 -6.72 26.42 -63.60
C MET A 286 -5.85 26.36 -64.86
N GLY A 287 -4.63 25.83 -64.74
CA GLY A 287 -3.73 25.66 -65.88
C GLY A 287 -4.30 24.71 -66.95
N ASN A 288 -5.01 23.66 -66.53
CA ASN A 288 -5.69 22.74 -67.45
C ASN A 288 -6.86 23.41 -68.18
N ASN A 289 -7.62 24.30 -67.52
CA ASN A 289 -8.66 25.09 -68.17
C ASN A 289 -8.08 26.09 -69.19
N ASP A 290 -6.99 26.78 -68.84
CA ASP A 290 -6.29 27.67 -69.78
C ASP A 290 -5.75 26.91 -70.98
N LEU A 291 -5.12 25.75 -70.75
CA LEU A 291 -4.64 24.88 -71.81
C LEU A 291 -5.79 24.41 -72.71
N SER A 292 -6.90 23.97 -72.13
CA SER A 292 -8.11 23.58 -72.88
C SER A 292 -8.61 24.71 -73.76
N SER A 293 -8.69 25.95 -73.23
CA SER A 293 -9.11 27.12 -74.01
C SER A 293 -8.14 27.44 -75.15
N ARG A 294 -6.82 27.35 -74.91
CA ARG A 294 -5.81 27.54 -75.96
C ARG A 294 -5.86 26.45 -77.02
N THR A 295 -6.13 25.20 -76.64
CA THR A 295 -6.33 24.08 -77.58
C THR A 295 -7.59 24.28 -78.42
N GLU A 296 -8.70 24.75 -77.84
CA GLU A 296 -9.90 25.13 -78.58
C GLU A 296 -9.62 26.27 -79.57
N GLN A 297 -8.91 27.31 -79.12
CA GLN A 297 -8.50 28.42 -79.99
C GLN A 297 -7.59 27.95 -81.13
N GLN A 298 -6.61 27.09 -80.84
CA GLN A 298 -5.74 26.51 -81.85
C GLN A 298 -6.53 25.67 -82.86
N ALA A 299 -7.48 24.86 -82.41
CA ALA A 299 -8.36 24.09 -83.28
C ALA A 299 -9.17 25.01 -84.20
N ALA A 300 -9.75 26.09 -83.67
CA ALA A 300 -10.48 27.09 -84.45
C ALA A 300 -9.57 27.80 -85.47
N SER A 301 -8.35 28.19 -85.10
CA SER A 301 -7.39 28.77 -86.04
C SER A 301 -6.91 27.78 -87.11
N LEU A 302 -6.82 26.48 -86.77
CA LEU A 302 -6.53 25.43 -87.74
C LEU A 302 -7.69 25.28 -88.74
N GLU A 303 -8.93 25.33 -88.24
CA GLU A 303 -10.14 25.28 -89.05
C GLU A 303 -10.25 26.51 -89.97
N GLU A 304 -9.95 27.71 -89.47
CA GLU A 304 -9.88 28.94 -90.26
C GLU A 304 -8.77 28.86 -91.33
N SER A 305 -7.60 28.31 -90.97
CA SER A 305 -6.50 28.10 -91.91
C SER A 305 -6.85 27.06 -92.98
N ALA A 306 -7.54 25.98 -92.61
CA ALA A 306 -8.03 24.98 -93.55
C ALA A 306 -9.10 25.55 -94.48
N ALA A 307 -10.03 26.37 -93.95
CA ALA A 307 -11.03 27.08 -94.74
C ALA A 307 -10.38 28.11 -95.69
N ALA A 308 -9.36 28.84 -95.22
CA ALA A 308 -8.58 29.77 -96.04
C ALA A 308 -7.81 29.04 -97.14
N ALA A 309 -7.19 27.89 -96.83
CA ALA A 309 -6.52 27.04 -97.81
C ALA A 309 -7.51 26.52 -98.86
N ALA A 310 -8.68 26.03 -98.45
CA ALA A 310 -9.75 25.61 -99.37
C ALA A 310 -10.25 26.77 -100.25
N ALA A 311 -10.40 27.97 -99.68
CA ALA A 311 -10.79 29.17 -100.44
C ALA A 311 -9.70 29.62 -101.43
N LEU A 312 -8.42 29.50 -101.05
CA LEU A 312 -7.29 29.77 -101.94
C LEU A 312 -7.20 28.72 -103.06
N GLU A 313 -7.46 27.45 -102.77
CA GLU A 313 -7.54 26.38 -103.76
C GLU A 313 -8.71 26.63 -104.73
N GLU A 314 -9.88 27.05 -104.23
CA GLU A 314 -11.01 27.47 -105.06
C GLU A 314 -10.64 28.68 -105.94
N GLN A 315 -9.99 29.69 -105.37
CA GLN A 315 -9.54 30.86 -106.15
C GLN A 315 -8.50 30.48 -107.21
N ALA A 316 -7.54 29.62 -106.89
CA ALA A 316 -6.55 29.14 -107.84
C ALA A 316 -7.20 28.31 -108.96
N SER A 317 -8.21 27.49 -108.63
CA SER A 317 -9.03 26.77 -109.60
C SER A 317 -9.77 27.73 -110.53
N ARG A 318 -10.47 28.74 -109.97
CA ARG A 318 -11.15 29.80 -110.74
C ARG A 318 -10.17 30.60 -111.61
N LEU A 319 -8.97 30.88 -111.11
CA LEU A 319 -7.93 31.57 -111.88
C LEU A 319 -7.43 30.69 -113.03
N THR A 320 -7.25 29.39 -112.79
CA THR A 320 -6.86 28.41 -113.81
C THR A 320 -7.94 28.31 -114.89
N GLU A 321 -9.22 28.29 -114.50
CA GLU A 321 -10.37 28.30 -115.41
C GLU A 321 -10.45 29.62 -116.20
N ALA A 322 -10.25 30.77 -115.55
CA ALA A 322 -10.20 32.07 -116.21
C ALA A 322 -9.02 32.19 -117.20
N VAL A 323 -7.84 31.66 -116.86
CA VAL A 323 -6.69 31.58 -117.76
C VAL A 323 -6.95 30.61 -118.91
N ALA A 324 -7.69 29.51 -118.68
CA ALA A 324 -8.12 28.61 -119.75
C ALA A 324 -9.07 29.31 -120.74
N VAL A 325 -10.06 30.07 -120.25
CA VAL A 325 -10.94 30.92 -121.08
C VAL A 325 -10.13 31.96 -121.85
N PHE A 326 -9.17 32.62 -121.20
CA PHE A 326 -8.29 33.58 -121.85
C PHE A 326 -7.44 32.95 -122.95
N ARG A 327 -6.87 31.75 -122.72
CA ARG A 327 -6.16 30.98 -123.76
C ARG A 327 -7.07 30.61 -124.92
N ILE A 328 -8.33 30.25 -124.67
CA ILE A 328 -9.33 29.98 -125.71
C ILE A 328 -9.61 31.24 -126.53
N GLN A 329 -9.75 32.40 -125.88
CA GLN A 329 -9.93 33.68 -126.57
C GLN A 329 -8.70 34.08 -127.39
N GLN A 330 -7.50 33.83 -126.88
CA GLN A 330 -6.24 34.10 -127.60
C GLN A 330 -6.05 33.15 -128.80
N GLN A 331 -6.47 31.89 -128.69
CA GLN A 331 -6.56 30.95 -129.82
C GLN A 331 -7.61 31.41 -130.85
N GLN A 332 -8.77 31.92 -130.41
CA GLN A 332 -9.78 32.47 -131.32
C GLN A 332 -9.33 33.78 -132.00
N GLN A 333 -8.54 34.63 -131.33
CA GLN A 333 -7.96 35.84 -131.93
C GLN A 333 -6.85 35.49 -132.93
N ARG A 334 -5.95 34.54 -132.61
CA ARG A 334 -5.00 34.00 -133.59
C ARG A 334 -5.70 33.32 -134.78
N ALA A 335 -6.83 32.67 -134.57
CA ALA A 335 -7.62 32.09 -135.66
C ALA A 335 -8.34 33.16 -136.51
N ARG A 336 -8.68 34.33 -135.93
CA ARG A 336 -9.31 35.45 -136.64
C ARG A 336 -8.32 36.30 -137.44
N ASP A 337 -7.09 36.48 -136.95
CA ASP A 337 -6.08 37.27 -137.67
C ASP A 337 -5.48 36.55 -138.90
N VAL A 338 -5.62 35.22 -139.00
CA VAL A 338 -5.12 34.42 -140.13
C VAL A 338 -6.14 34.32 -141.29
N ALA A 339 -7.42 34.58 -141.06
CA ALA A 339 -8.48 34.33 -142.04
C ALA A 339 -8.80 35.49 -143.00
N ALA A 340 -8.16 36.66 -142.86
CA ALA A 340 -8.50 37.84 -143.62
C ALA A 340 -7.26 38.52 -144.24
N VAL A 341 -6.65 37.92 -145.27
CA VAL A 341 -5.99 38.58 -146.43
C VAL A 341 -5.58 37.53 -147.50
N LYS A 342 -6.45 37.40 -148.51
CA LYS A 342 -6.26 37.23 -149.98
C LYS A 342 -5.40 36.10 -150.62
N THR A 343 -6.02 35.46 -151.64
CA THR A 343 -5.49 34.61 -152.74
C THR A 343 -5.46 35.39 -154.09
N PRO A 344 -4.92 34.87 -155.24
CA PRO A 344 -3.95 33.78 -155.46
C PRO A 344 -2.87 34.05 -156.55
N ALA A 345 -1.78 33.27 -156.57
CA ALA A 345 -1.01 32.87 -157.77
C ALA A 345 -0.20 31.58 -157.49
N ALA A 346 0.13 30.83 -158.54
CA ALA A 346 0.30 29.38 -158.55
C ALA A 346 1.72 28.79 -158.33
N VAL A 347 1.75 27.46 -158.17
CA VAL A 347 2.75 26.43 -158.61
C VAL A 347 3.57 25.67 -157.52
N SER A 348 3.23 24.37 -157.38
CA SER A 348 3.94 23.10 -157.08
C SER A 348 4.96 22.89 -155.92
N SER A 349 4.61 21.98 -154.98
CA SER A 349 5.24 20.70 -154.50
C SER A 349 6.78 20.49 -154.45
N PRO A 350 7.35 19.51 -153.68
CA PRO A 350 6.82 18.67 -152.56
C PRO A 350 7.82 18.27 -151.38
N LYS A 351 7.27 17.59 -150.36
CA LYS A 351 7.71 16.29 -149.72
C LYS A 351 8.35 16.24 -148.30
N ALA A 352 7.74 15.36 -147.47
CA ALA A 352 8.29 14.44 -146.41
C ALA A 352 8.91 15.05 -145.12
N ALA A 353 8.92 14.43 -143.94
CA ALA A 353 8.34 13.22 -143.31
C ALA A 353 8.86 13.17 -141.83
N VAL A 354 8.04 12.72 -140.87
CA VAL A 354 8.30 11.71 -139.77
C VAL A 354 9.51 12.01 -138.81
N ALA A 355 9.52 11.83 -137.48
CA ALA A 355 9.00 10.86 -136.50
C ALA A 355 9.26 11.45 -135.08
N ASP A 356 8.44 11.22 -134.07
CA ASP A 356 8.51 10.12 -133.06
C ASP A 356 9.54 10.32 -131.93
N GLY A 357 9.18 9.91 -130.70
CA GLY A 357 10.12 9.85 -129.57
C GLY A 357 9.53 10.09 -128.17
N SER A 358 8.85 9.06 -127.65
CA SER A 358 8.91 8.48 -126.29
C SER A 358 9.50 9.22 -125.07
N ASP A 359 8.90 8.87 -123.91
CA ASP A 359 9.54 8.34 -122.68
C ASP A 359 9.65 9.20 -121.39
N ASN A 360 8.86 8.76 -120.39
CA ASN A 360 9.26 8.14 -119.10
C ASN A 360 9.70 8.92 -117.82
N TRP A 361 9.14 8.41 -116.70
CA TRP A 361 9.63 8.24 -115.29
C TRP A 361 9.93 9.53 -114.46
N GLU A 362 9.89 9.58 -113.11
CA GLU A 362 9.74 8.63 -111.99
C GLU A 362 9.41 9.41 -110.68
N THR A 363 9.08 8.65 -109.63
CA THR A 363 9.03 8.91 -108.16
C THR A 363 10.15 9.80 -107.58
N PHE A 364 10.03 10.46 -106.42
CA PHE A 364 9.71 10.00 -105.06
C PHE A 364 9.14 11.12 -104.19
#